data_AF-A0AA39DM47-F1
#
_entry.id   AF-A0AA39DM47-F1
#
_cell.length_a   1.000
_cell.length_b   1.000
_cell.length_c   1.000
_cell.angle_alpha   90.00
_cell.angle_beta   90.00
_cell.angle_gamma   90.00
#
_symmetry.space_group_name_H-M   'P 1'
#
loop_
_entity.id
_entity.type
_entity.pdbx_description
1 polymer ?
#
loop_
_entity_poly.entity_id
_entity_poly.type
_entity_poly.pdbx_seq_one_letter_code
_entity_poly.pdbx_strand_id
1 'polypeptide(L)'
;MGKPSWVRSVITQLSLCLAVLLAFNLGRPWEKPMSHSSSGSSSSRPLDLYFISVRGGFRPLNQQNHLLKQMAKAAKTYKARFVINISELGEDDPLTQNGTWRFSSLKVPWYSTRVSRGRGTGYFLKQIKIPFGKNLDIIGLDTGAFKDFMLMNPLNGAGNDQLHWLTKTLETSDSDWRIVVGFCSLAVCEGNRERIEIQLYEHLHHIFYKFGVDVYLSGEGCSDYACKGSIAYIRNPGSKDEKLPLASVNGVSGFSKGMVNGFLLHRVSSLEIETYFVNSAGEVVHDMVLQQRGKAAM
;
A
#
# COMPACT_ATOMS: atom_id res chain seq x y z
N MET A 1 39.48 49.21 28.75
CA MET A 1 38.86 48.94 27.44
C MET A 1 39.29 47.54 26.99
N GLY A 2 38.35 46.58 26.97
CA GLY A 2 38.64 45.17 26.70
C GLY A 2 38.87 44.88 25.22
N LYS A 3 39.91 44.10 24.91
CA LYS A 3 40.31 43.74 23.53
C LYS A 3 39.17 42.98 22.81
N PRO A 4 38.94 43.23 21.51
CA PRO A 4 37.86 42.58 20.78
C PRO A 4 38.17 41.09 20.58
N SER A 5 37.29 40.21 21.05
CA SER A 5 37.49 38.75 20.95
C SER A 5 37.12 38.22 19.57
N TRP A 6 37.82 38.66 18.53
CA TRP A 6 37.60 38.18 17.15
C TRP A 6 37.79 36.66 17.05
N VAL A 7 38.70 36.11 17.86
CA VAL A 7 38.92 34.66 18.01
C VAL A 7 37.65 33.91 18.38
N ARG A 8 36.80 34.49 19.23
CA ARG A 8 35.54 33.85 19.66
C ARG A 8 34.54 33.78 18.52
N SER A 9 34.49 34.81 17.68
CA SER A 9 33.64 34.88 16.49
C SER A 9 34.09 33.90 15.39
N VAL A 10 35.41 33.74 15.22
CA VAL A 10 35.98 32.78 14.26
C VAL A 10 35.69 31.34 14.69
N ILE A 11 35.84 31.03 15.99
CA ILE A 11 35.54 29.69 16.53
C ILE A 11 34.05 29.36 16.39
N THR A 12 33.14 30.30 16.67
CA THR A 12 31.70 30.06 16.47
C THR A 12 31.34 29.89 15.01
N GLN A 13 31.92 30.65 14.09
CA GLN A 13 31.69 30.47 12.65
C GLN A 13 32.21 29.12 12.13
N LEU A 14 33.39 28.69 12.55
CA LEU A 14 33.93 27.36 12.22
C LEU A 14 33.06 26.23 12.77
N SER A 15 32.58 26.37 14.00
CA SER A 15 31.70 25.38 14.64
C SER A 15 30.35 25.29 13.92
N LEU A 16 29.79 26.43 13.51
CA LEU A 16 28.55 26.48 12.74
C LEU A 16 28.74 25.84 11.36
N CYS A 17 29.87 26.11 10.70
CA CYS A 17 30.19 25.54 9.39
C CYS A 17 30.34 24.01 9.45
N LEU A 18 31.01 23.51 10.49
CA LEU A 18 31.13 22.07 10.78
C LEU A 18 29.77 21.42 11.06
N ALA A 19 28.90 22.08 11.85
CA ALA A 19 27.56 21.58 12.12
C ALA A 19 26.71 21.49 10.84
N VAL A 20 26.80 22.48 9.95
CA VAL A 20 26.12 22.48 8.65
C VAL A 20 26.68 21.38 7.74
N LEU A 21 28.01 21.20 7.69
CA LEU A 21 28.64 20.11 6.93
C LEU A 21 28.22 18.72 7.44
N LEU A 22 28.12 18.54 8.75
CA LEU A 22 27.65 17.29 9.35
C LEU A 22 26.16 17.06 9.04
N ALA A 23 25.32 18.10 9.12
CA ALA A 23 23.91 18.02 8.76
C ALA A 23 23.70 17.66 7.27
N PHE A 24 24.49 18.24 6.36
CA PHE A 24 24.44 17.91 4.94
C PHE A 24 24.94 16.48 4.63
N ASN A 25 25.90 15.97 5.39
CA ASN A 25 26.38 14.58 5.21
C ASN A 25 25.43 13.55 5.84
N LEU A 26 24.71 13.91 6.90
CA LEU A 26 23.64 13.08 7.49
C LEU A 26 22.37 13.06 6.62
N GLY A 27 22.16 14.09 5.79
CA GLY A 27 21.04 14.20 4.86
C GLY A 27 21.25 13.55 3.48
N ARG A 28 22.40 12.91 3.22
CA ARG A 28 22.58 12.16 1.97
C ARG A 28 21.78 10.85 2.05
N PRO A 29 20.91 10.54 1.08
CA PRO A 29 20.35 9.20 0.98
C PRO A 29 21.52 8.25 0.78
N TRP A 30 21.70 7.33 1.74
CA TRP A 30 22.71 6.29 1.68
C TRP A 30 22.63 5.62 0.31
N GLU A 31 23.69 5.77 -0.50
CA GLU A 31 23.76 5.16 -1.82
C GLU A 31 23.50 3.66 -1.69
N LYS A 32 22.48 3.18 -2.40
CA LYS A 32 22.09 1.77 -2.44
C LYS A 32 23.27 0.95 -3.00
N PRO A 33 23.87 0.01 -2.24
CA PRO A 33 24.71 -0.99 -2.86
C PRO A 33 23.78 -2.14 -3.29
N MET A 34 23.40 -2.16 -4.56
CA MET A 34 22.88 -3.39 -5.16
C MET A 34 23.60 -3.63 -6.48
N SER A 35 24.86 -4.04 -6.38
CA SER A 35 25.54 -4.78 -7.43
C SER A 35 25.51 -6.26 -7.09
N HIS A 36 25.17 -7.04 -8.11
CA HIS A 36 25.10 -8.51 -8.10
C HIS A 36 26.25 -9.16 -7.33
N SER A 37 25.93 -9.94 -6.30
CA SER A 37 26.79 -11.05 -5.88
C SER A 37 25.97 -12.15 -5.22
N SER A 38 26.05 -13.32 -5.86
CA SER A 38 25.65 -14.61 -5.35
C SER A 38 26.49 -14.98 -4.12
N SER A 39 25.95 -14.76 -2.93
CA SER A 39 26.31 -15.49 -1.70
C SER A 39 25.35 -15.09 -0.58
N GLY A 40 24.83 -16.10 0.14
CA GLY A 40 23.80 -15.94 1.14
C GLY A 40 24.18 -14.99 2.28
N SER A 41 23.51 -13.84 2.30
CA SER A 41 23.26 -13.07 3.53
C SER A 41 21.94 -12.34 3.32
N SER A 42 20.88 -12.86 3.95
CA SER A 42 19.57 -12.21 3.97
C SER A 42 19.69 -10.91 4.74
N SER A 43 19.83 -9.79 4.04
CA SER A 43 19.75 -8.44 4.61
C SER A 43 18.31 -8.08 4.99
N SER A 44 17.56 -8.96 5.66
CA SER A 44 16.34 -8.54 6.33
C SER A 44 16.81 -7.63 7.47
N ARG A 45 16.67 -6.32 7.32
CA ARG A 45 16.73 -5.42 8.47
C ARG A 45 15.79 -6.02 9.52
N PRO A 46 16.24 -6.39 10.74
CA PRO A 46 15.42 -7.11 11.73
C PRO A 46 14.20 -6.33 12.25
N LEU A 47 13.87 -5.19 11.62
CA LEU A 47 13.10 -4.08 12.15
C LEU A 47 11.96 -3.66 11.22
N ASP A 48 11.71 -4.39 10.14
CA ASP A 48 10.64 -4.07 9.18
C ASP A 48 9.60 -5.20 9.09
N LEU A 49 8.34 -4.82 8.97
CA LEU A 49 7.25 -5.74 8.66
C LEU A 49 7.11 -5.89 7.16
N TYR A 50 7.06 -7.13 6.66
CA TYR A 50 6.78 -7.40 5.25
C TYR A 50 5.41 -8.05 5.06
N PHE A 51 4.67 -7.64 4.04
CA PHE A 51 3.46 -8.33 3.60
C PHE A 51 3.32 -8.25 2.07
N ILE A 52 2.52 -9.15 1.51
CA ILE A 52 2.27 -9.20 0.06
C ILE A 52 0.83 -8.77 -0.20
N SER A 53 0.60 -8.01 -1.26
CA SER A 53 -0.74 -7.82 -1.81
C SER A 53 -0.78 -8.26 -3.28
N VAL A 54 -1.91 -8.85 -3.69
CA VAL A 54 -2.08 -9.39 -5.04
C VAL A 54 -3.51 -9.16 -5.52
N ARG A 55 -3.70 -8.81 -6.79
CA ARG A 55 -5.04 -8.74 -7.40
C ARG A 55 -5.53 -10.17 -7.62
N GLY A 56 -6.71 -10.50 -7.11
CA GLY A 56 -7.36 -11.79 -7.38
C GLY A 56 -7.85 -11.91 -8.82
N GLY A 57 -8.83 -12.77 -9.03
CA GLY A 57 -9.46 -13.02 -10.31
C GLY A 57 -8.80 -14.13 -11.12
N PHE A 58 -9.46 -14.48 -12.21
CA PHE A 58 -9.10 -15.63 -13.03
C PHE A 58 -7.73 -15.46 -13.71
N ARG A 59 -6.95 -16.54 -13.67
CA ARG A 59 -5.68 -16.71 -14.37
C ARG A 59 -5.62 -18.12 -14.96
N PRO A 60 -5.04 -18.30 -16.16
CA PRO A 60 -4.66 -19.63 -16.63
C PRO A 60 -3.81 -20.37 -15.59
N LEU A 61 -4.04 -21.67 -15.43
CA LEU A 61 -3.44 -22.48 -14.36
C LEU A 61 -1.91 -22.35 -14.28
N ASN A 62 -1.22 -22.36 -15.43
CA ASN A 62 0.23 -22.20 -15.49
C ASN A 62 0.70 -20.83 -14.97
N GLN A 63 -0.01 -19.76 -15.35
CA GLN A 63 0.30 -18.40 -14.88
C GLN A 63 0.03 -18.24 -13.39
N GLN A 64 -1.06 -18.83 -12.90
CA GLN A 64 -1.41 -18.81 -11.48
C GLN A 64 -0.38 -19.57 -10.63
N ASN A 65 -0.01 -20.78 -11.05
CA ASN A 65 1.00 -21.59 -10.36
C ASN A 65 2.36 -20.90 -10.30
N HIS A 66 2.74 -20.25 -11.40
CA HIS A 66 3.99 -19.49 -11.47
C HIS A 66 3.98 -18.29 -10.53
N LEU A 67 2.90 -17.50 -10.53
CA LEU A 67 2.70 -16.38 -9.61
C LEU A 67 2.79 -16.82 -8.15
N LEU A 68 2.05 -17.87 -7.77
CA LEU A 68 2.07 -18.42 -6.41
C LEU A 68 3.47 -18.91 -6.00
N LYS A 69 4.25 -19.49 -6.93
CA LYS A 69 5.63 -19.91 -6.67
C LYS A 69 6.54 -18.70 -6.38
N GLN A 70 6.40 -17.61 -7.13
CA GLN A 70 7.16 -16.39 -6.89
C GLN A 70 6.77 -15.71 -5.58
N MET A 71 5.47 -15.62 -5.30
CA MET A 71 4.98 -15.11 -4.02
C MET A 71 5.49 -15.95 -2.85
N ALA A 72 5.54 -17.29 -2.98
CA ALA A 72 6.05 -18.17 -1.93
C ALA A 72 7.55 -17.97 -1.69
N LYS A 73 8.32 -17.78 -2.77
CA LYS A 73 9.75 -17.42 -2.69
C LYS A 73 9.95 -16.09 -1.98
N ALA A 74 9.19 -15.05 -2.35
CA ALA A 74 9.25 -13.74 -1.71
C ALA A 74 8.84 -13.83 -0.23
N ALA A 75 7.72 -14.48 0.08
CA ALA A 75 7.24 -14.66 1.44
C ALA A 75 8.27 -15.35 2.34
N LYS A 76 8.94 -16.40 1.83
CA LYS A 76 10.02 -17.08 2.55
C LYS A 76 11.25 -16.19 2.73
N THR A 77 11.65 -15.47 1.69
CA THR A 77 12.87 -14.63 1.68
C THR A 77 12.74 -13.44 2.63
N TYR A 78 11.61 -12.74 2.58
CA TYR A 78 11.34 -11.53 3.37
C TYR A 78 10.58 -11.80 4.66
N LYS A 79 10.26 -13.08 4.96
CA LYS A 79 9.45 -13.48 6.12
C LYS A 79 8.12 -12.72 6.18
N ALA A 80 7.42 -12.67 5.05
CA ALA A 80 6.15 -11.95 4.93
C ALA A 80 5.14 -12.49 5.96
N ARG A 81 4.47 -11.58 6.67
CA ARG A 81 3.58 -11.92 7.78
C ARG A 81 2.17 -12.32 7.33
N PHE A 82 1.73 -11.85 6.18
CA PHE A 82 0.42 -12.15 5.62
C PHE A 82 0.38 -11.80 4.12
N VAL A 83 -0.65 -12.29 3.44
CA VAL A 83 -1.01 -11.96 2.07
C VAL A 83 -2.39 -11.30 2.07
N ILE A 84 -2.55 -10.21 1.31
CA ILE A 84 -3.85 -9.60 1.02
C ILE A 84 -4.21 -9.90 -0.44
N ASN A 85 -5.27 -10.68 -0.63
CA ASN A 85 -5.91 -10.88 -1.92
C ASN A 85 -6.97 -9.78 -2.14
N ILE A 86 -6.76 -8.94 -3.16
CA ILE A 86 -7.70 -7.90 -3.52
C ILE A 86 -8.54 -8.42 -4.68
N SER A 87 -9.71 -8.96 -4.36
CA SER A 87 -10.62 -9.60 -5.32
C SER A 87 -12.06 -9.18 -5.12
N GLU A 88 -12.83 -9.24 -6.19
CA GLU A 88 -14.28 -9.29 -6.10
C GLU A 88 -14.74 -10.63 -5.51
N LEU A 89 -14.10 -11.75 -5.82
CA LEU A 89 -14.63 -13.06 -5.41
C LEU A 89 -14.39 -13.40 -3.94
N GLY A 90 -13.57 -12.62 -3.23
CA GLY A 90 -13.35 -12.87 -1.81
C GLY A 90 -12.63 -14.18 -1.52
N GLU A 91 -13.14 -14.92 -0.54
CA GLU A 91 -12.68 -16.27 -0.20
C GLU A 91 -12.94 -17.30 -1.32
N ASP A 92 -13.95 -17.05 -2.17
CA ASP A 92 -14.25 -17.89 -3.34
C ASP A 92 -13.30 -17.65 -4.51
N ASP A 93 -12.33 -16.74 -4.35
CA ASP A 93 -11.35 -16.46 -5.38
C ASP A 93 -10.44 -17.68 -5.65
N PRO A 94 -10.33 -18.13 -6.91
CA PRO A 94 -9.48 -19.27 -7.24
C PRO A 94 -8.00 -19.10 -6.85
N LEU A 95 -7.48 -17.86 -6.84
CA LEU A 95 -6.12 -17.57 -6.38
C LEU A 95 -6.01 -17.75 -4.87
N THR A 96 -7.01 -17.32 -4.10
CA THR A 96 -7.05 -17.53 -2.64
C THR A 96 -7.13 -19.01 -2.30
N GLN A 97 -8.01 -19.77 -2.94
CA GLN A 97 -8.17 -21.21 -2.69
C GLN A 97 -6.90 -22.00 -3.03
N ASN A 98 -6.30 -21.75 -4.20
CA ASN A 98 -5.05 -22.41 -4.58
C ASN A 98 -3.84 -21.91 -3.79
N GLY A 99 -3.84 -20.63 -3.43
CA GLY A 99 -2.82 -19.98 -2.62
C GLY A 99 -2.78 -20.52 -1.21
N THR A 100 -3.91 -20.55 -0.50
CA THR A 100 -4.00 -21.08 0.87
C THR A 100 -3.54 -22.54 0.95
N TRP A 101 -3.86 -23.37 -0.04
CA TRP A 101 -3.36 -24.74 -0.10
C TRP A 101 -1.83 -24.80 -0.25
N ARG A 102 -1.24 -24.05 -1.19
CA ARG A 102 0.22 -24.03 -1.42
C ARG A 102 1.04 -23.30 -0.36
N PHE A 103 0.45 -22.29 0.29
CA PHE A 103 1.09 -21.49 1.34
C PHE A 103 0.89 -22.08 2.74
N SER A 104 0.09 -23.14 2.89
CA SER A 104 -0.14 -23.82 4.16
C SER A 104 1.17 -24.20 4.86
N SER A 105 2.18 -24.66 4.12
CA SER A 105 3.50 -25.00 4.65
C SER A 105 4.31 -23.79 5.16
N LEU A 106 4.05 -22.60 4.63
CA LEU A 106 4.71 -21.35 5.04
C LEU A 106 4.02 -20.72 6.26
N LYS A 107 2.82 -21.19 6.66
CA LYS A 107 2.01 -20.63 7.75
C LYS A 107 1.75 -19.12 7.62
N VAL A 108 1.68 -18.62 6.39
CA VAL A 108 1.38 -17.22 6.09
C VAL A 108 -0.14 -17.08 5.88
N PRO A 109 -0.86 -16.34 6.75
CA PRO A 109 -2.30 -16.14 6.61
C PRO A 109 -2.65 -15.30 5.37
N TRP A 110 -3.81 -15.59 4.79
CA TRP A 110 -4.39 -14.85 3.68
C TRP A 110 -5.63 -14.09 4.15
N TYR A 111 -5.74 -12.83 3.74
CA TYR A 111 -6.92 -12.00 3.92
C TYR A 111 -7.46 -11.64 2.54
N SER A 112 -8.78 -11.61 2.36
CA SER A 112 -9.39 -11.18 1.11
C SER A 112 -10.33 -10.01 1.32
N THR A 113 -10.36 -9.08 0.37
CA THR A 113 -11.49 -8.15 0.22
C THR A 113 -12.69 -8.96 -0.28
N ARG A 114 -13.90 -8.68 0.24
CA ARG A 114 -15.19 -9.40 -0.01
C ARG A 114 -15.35 -10.73 0.73
N VAL A 115 -16.51 -10.87 1.37
CA VAL A 115 -17.10 -12.15 1.84
C VAL A 115 -18.19 -12.50 0.84
N SER A 116 -18.22 -13.76 0.39
CA SER A 116 -19.27 -14.33 -0.48
C SER A 116 -20.67 -13.85 -0.07
N ARG A 117 -21.58 -13.64 -1.03
CA ARG A 117 -23.01 -13.36 -0.74
C ARG A 117 -23.54 -14.43 0.24
N GLY A 118 -23.64 -14.10 1.53
CA GLY A 118 -24.35 -14.91 2.53
C GLY A 118 -23.62 -15.36 3.81
N ARG A 119 -22.35 -15.01 4.10
CA ARG A 119 -21.67 -15.52 5.32
C ARG A 119 -20.78 -14.55 6.13
N GLY A 120 -21.03 -13.24 6.08
CA GLY A 120 -20.38 -12.27 6.99
C GLY A 120 -20.34 -10.84 6.45
N THR A 121 -19.95 -9.88 7.30
CA THR A 121 -19.67 -8.50 6.89
C THR A 121 -18.44 -8.50 5.97
N GLY A 122 -18.57 -8.02 4.73
CA GLY A 122 -17.51 -8.04 3.70
C GLY A 122 -16.30 -7.14 3.94
N TYR A 123 -16.18 -6.57 5.14
CA TYR A 123 -15.17 -5.61 5.57
C TYR A 123 -14.54 -6.04 6.91
N PHE A 124 -13.30 -5.64 7.16
CA PHE A 124 -12.54 -6.08 8.34
C PHE A 124 -11.48 -5.06 8.79
N LEU A 125 -11.08 -5.17 10.06
CA LEU A 125 -9.91 -4.48 10.62
C LEU A 125 -8.89 -5.53 11.11
N LYS A 126 -7.63 -5.36 10.73
CA LYS A 126 -6.49 -6.08 11.32
C LYS A 126 -5.49 -5.08 11.87
N GLN A 127 -5.31 -5.11 13.18
CA GLN A 127 -4.30 -4.31 13.88
C GLN A 127 -3.06 -5.16 14.09
N ILE A 128 -1.93 -4.65 13.62
CA ILE A 128 -0.67 -5.39 13.59
C ILE A 128 0.40 -4.53 14.24
N LYS A 129 1.03 -5.08 15.28
CA LYS A 129 2.23 -4.48 15.86
C LYS A 129 3.36 -4.55 14.84
N ILE A 130 3.94 -3.41 14.52
CA ILE A 130 5.19 -3.30 13.79
C ILE A 130 6.33 -3.02 14.79
N PRO A 131 7.60 -3.13 14.37
CA PRO A 131 8.72 -2.90 15.27
C PRO A 131 8.71 -1.51 15.91
N PHE A 132 9.41 -1.37 17.04
CA PHE A 132 9.43 -0.16 17.87
C PHE A 132 8.10 0.22 18.53
N GLY A 133 7.20 -0.75 18.75
CA GLY A 133 5.95 -0.54 19.49
C GLY A 133 4.89 0.25 18.72
N LYS A 134 5.11 0.45 17.41
CA LYS A 134 4.20 1.13 16.50
C LYS A 134 3.09 0.17 16.04
N ASN A 135 1.96 0.72 15.60
CA ASN A 135 0.81 -0.07 15.13
C ASN A 135 0.45 0.24 13.68
N LEU A 136 0.08 -0.80 12.94
CA LEU A 136 -0.43 -0.75 11.57
C LEU A 136 -1.87 -1.27 11.55
N ASP A 137 -2.79 -0.46 11.04
CA ASP A 137 -4.15 -0.89 10.72
C ASP A 137 -4.24 -1.25 9.23
N ILE A 138 -4.74 -2.46 8.96
CA ILE A 138 -5.20 -2.90 7.64
C ILE A 138 -6.72 -2.96 7.68
N ILE A 139 -7.37 -2.14 6.87
CA ILE A 139 -8.83 -2.00 6.81
C ILE A 139 -9.32 -2.49 5.45
N GLY A 140 -9.93 -3.67 5.40
CA GLY A 140 -10.54 -4.21 4.18
C GLY A 140 -11.97 -3.71 4.01
N LEU A 141 -12.33 -3.27 2.81
CA LEU A 141 -13.65 -2.79 2.43
C LEU A 141 -14.27 -3.62 1.32
N ASP A 142 -15.58 -3.82 1.39
CA ASP A 142 -16.40 -4.28 0.29
C ASP A 142 -16.86 -3.07 -0.53
N THR A 143 -16.01 -2.67 -1.47
CA THR A 143 -16.29 -1.56 -2.39
C THR A 143 -17.40 -1.88 -3.39
N GLY A 144 -17.68 -3.17 -3.64
CA GLY A 144 -18.81 -3.59 -4.46
C GLY A 144 -20.14 -3.24 -3.80
N ALA A 145 -20.25 -3.48 -2.50
CA ALA A 145 -21.44 -3.12 -1.72
C ALA A 145 -21.70 -1.60 -1.70
N PHE A 146 -20.66 -0.76 -1.73
CA PHE A 146 -20.84 0.69 -1.86
C PHE A 146 -21.40 1.11 -3.21
N LYS A 147 -20.96 0.46 -4.29
CA LYS A 147 -21.48 0.69 -5.64
C LYS A 147 -22.95 0.29 -5.74
N ASP A 148 -23.30 -0.89 -5.21
CA ASP A 148 -24.69 -1.37 -5.17
C ASP A 148 -25.61 -0.46 -4.34
N PHE A 149 -25.13 0.04 -3.19
CA PHE A 149 -25.87 0.98 -2.34
C PHE A 149 -26.24 2.28 -3.07
N MET A 150 -25.32 2.83 -3.86
CA MET A 150 -25.53 4.13 -4.50
C MET A 150 -26.29 4.03 -5.83
N LEU A 151 -26.21 2.91 -6.55
CA LEU A 151 -26.90 2.70 -7.83
C LEU A 151 -28.38 2.30 -7.67
N MET A 152 -28.76 1.66 -6.56
CA MET A 152 -30.09 1.03 -6.40
C MET A 152 -31.01 1.75 -5.39
N ASN A 153 -30.73 3.01 -5.04
CA ASN A 153 -31.37 3.75 -3.95
C ASN A 153 -31.05 3.13 -2.56
N PRO A 154 -31.12 3.89 -1.44
CA PRO A 154 -30.54 3.52 -0.13
C PRO A 154 -31.23 2.37 0.62
N LEU A 155 -32.01 1.52 -0.06
CA LEU A 155 -32.73 0.38 0.52
C LEU A 155 -31.80 -0.75 1.00
N ASN A 156 -30.53 -0.75 0.61
CA ASN A 156 -29.53 -1.69 1.10
C ASN A 156 -28.77 -1.10 2.31
N GLY A 157 -29.29 -1.27 3.52
CA GLY A 157 -28.68 -0.77 4.77
C GLY A 157 -27.20 -1.14 4.95
N ALA A 158 -26.76 -2.24 4.33
CA ALA A 158 -25.39 -2.75 4.41
C ALA A 158 -24.29 -1.76 3.94
N GLY A 159 -24.56 -0.92 2.93
CA GLY A 159 -23.60 0.08 2.45
C GLY A 159 -23.41 1.22 3.44
N ASN A 160 -24.51 1.69 4.03
CA ASN A 160 -24.51 2.71 5.07
C ASN A 160 -23.85 2.20 6.36
N ASP A 161 -24.13 0.95 6.75
CA ASP A 161 -23.53 0.31 7.93
C ASP A 161 -22.01 0.21 7.80
N GLN A 162 -21.51 -0.19 6.62
CA GLN A 162 -20.07 -0.24 6.35
C GLN A 162 -19.42 1.14 6.42
N LEU A 163 -20.05 2.17 5.86
CA LEU A 163 -19.52 3.54 5.87
C LEU A 163 -19.46 4.12 7.29
N HIS A 164 -20.51 3.88 8.08
CA HIS A 164 -20.55 4.25 9.49
C HIS A 164 -19.49 3.49 10.30
N TRP A 165 -19.36 2.17 10.08
CA TRP A 165 -18.32 1.36 10.71
C TRP A 165 -16.90 1.83 10.35
N LEU A 166 -16.65 2.15 9.08
CA LEU A 166 -15.37 2.67 8.60
C LEU A 166 -15.03 3.99 9.29
N THR A 167 -15.98 4.92 9.32
CA THR A 167 -15.81 6.24 9.94
C THR A 167 -15.45 6.09 11.41
N LYS A 168 -16.23 5.28 12.14
CA LYS A 168 -15.98 5.01 13.57
C LYS A 168 -14.64 4.33 13.80
N THR A 169 -14.28 3.36 12.96
CA THR A 169 -13.01 2.62 13.06
C THR A 169 -11.81 3.55 12.88
N LEU A 170 -11.87 4.44 11.89
CA LEU A 170 -10.81 5.41 11.62
C LEU A 170 -10.73 6.49 12.70
N GLU A 171 -11.88 6.93 13.23
CA GLU A 171 -11.96 7.91 14.32
C GLU A 171 -11.36 7.37 15.63
N THR A 172 -11.58 6.09 15.95
CA THR A 172 -11.05 5.50 17.20
C THR A 172 -9.65 4.91 17.04
N SER A 173 -9.09 4.88 15.83
CA SER A 173 -7.77 4.30 15.56
C SER A 173 -6.67 5.24 16.04
N ASP A 174 -5.77 4.73 16.90
CA ASP A 174 -4.56 5.42 17.35
C ASP A 174 -3.30 4.97 16.56
N SER A 175 -3.46 4.09 15.57
CA SER A 175 -2.38 3.50 14.80
C SER A 175 -1.49 4.54 14.10
N ASP A 176 -0.23 4.16 13.90
CA ASP A 176 0.80 4.99 13.28
C ASP A 176 0.72 4.96 11.76
N TRP A 177 0.29 3.82 11.23
CA TRP A 177 0.04 3.60 9.82
C TRP A 177 -1.36 3.06 9.62
N ARG A 178 -2.05 3.56 8.58
CA ARG A 178 -3.37 3.09 8.18
C ARG A 178 -3.40 2.81 6.69
N ILE A 179 -3.62 1.54 6.36
CA ILE A 179 -3.78 1.07 4.98
C ILE A 179 -5.22 0.61 4.81
N VAL A 180 -5.94 1.24 3.88
CA VAL A 180 -7.27 0.82 3.47
C VAL A 180 -7.15 0.01 2.18
N VAL A 181 -7.94 -1.05 2.05
CA VAL A 181 -7.90 -1.98 0.92
C VAL A 181 -9.31 -2.17 0.38
N GLY A 182 -9.51 -2.01 -0.92
CA GLY A 182 -10.77 -2.28 -1.59
C GLY A 182 -10.56 -2.81 -3.00
N PHE A 183 -11.58 -3.36 -3.64
CA PHE A 183 -11.40 -3.84 -5.01
C PHE A 183 -11.48 -2.70 -6.03
N CYS A 184 -12.52 -1.86 -5.96
CA CYS A 184 -12.79 -0.83 -6.93
C CYS A 184 -11.82 0.36 -6.81
N SER A 185 -11.45 0.95 -7.95
CA SER A 185 -10.63 2.17 -7.95
C SER A 185 -11.41 3.37 -7.43
N LEU A 186 -10.84 4.03 -6.43
CA LEU A 186 -11.26 5.35 -6.01
C LEU A 186 -10.67 6.45 -6.91
N ALA A 187 -9.53 6.24 -7.57
CA ALA A 187 -9.03 7.21 -8.55
C ALA A 187 -9.99 7.38 -9.75
N VAL A 188 -10.21 8.62 -10.18
CA VAL A 188 -11.04 8.96 -11.36
C VAL A 188 -10.25 8.67 -12.63
N CYS A 189 -10.77 7.81 -13.50
CA CYS A 189 -10.19 7.56 -14.82
C CYS A 189 -10.73 8.60 -15.81
N GLU A 190 -9.95 8.99 -16.82
CA GLU A 190 -10.52 9.68 -17.98
C GLU A 190 -11.50 8.74 -18.71
N GLY A 191 -12.79 9.04 -18.62
CA GLY A 191 -13.90 8.25 -19.17
C GLY A 191 -15.21 8.53 -18.45
N ASN A 192 -16.34 8.17 -19.07
CA ASN A 192 -17.69 8.36 -18.51
C ASN A 192 -17.91 7.45 -17.30
N ARG A 193 -17.42 7.84 -16.11
CA ARG A 193 -17.99 7.36 -14.85
C ARG A 193 -19.30 8.06 -14.59
N GLU A 194 -20.27 7.30 -14.08
CA GLU A 194 -21.54 7.88 -13.64
C GLU A 194 -21.28 8.88 -12.48
N ARG A 195 -22.02 9.99 -12.44
CA ARG A 195 -21.86 11.04 -11.41
C ARG A 195 -21.87 10.49 -9.98
N ILE A 196 -22.60 9.40 -9.77
CA ILE A 196 -22.76 8.70 -8.50
C ILE A 196 -21.43 8.07 -8.03
N GLU A 197 -20.65 7.46 -8.93
CA GLU A 197 -19.34 6.88 -8.59
C GLU A 197 -18.33 7.96 -8.18
N ILE A 198 -18.39 9.13 -8.81
CA ILE A 198 -17.55 10.29 -8.48
C ILE A 198 -17.88 10.83 -7.08
N GLN A 199 -19.17 10.89 -6.71
CA GLN A 199 -19.59 11.33 -5.37
C GLN A 199 -19.13 10.37 -4.28
N LEU A 200 -19.25 9.06 -4.49
CA LEU A 200 -18.75 8.05 -3.54
C LEU A 200 -17.24 8.19 -3.34
N TYR A 201 -16.49 8.39 -4.43
CA TYR A 201 -15.05 8.62 -4.36
C TYR A 201 -14.71 9.85 -3.51
N GLU A 202 -15.29 11.01 -3.83
CA GLU A 202 -14.96 12.24 -3.10
C GLU A 202 -15.34 12.13 -1.62
N HIS A 203 -16.43 11.44 -1.30
CA HIS A 203 -16.83 11.18 0.07
C HIS A 203 -15.84 10.28 0.82
N LEU A 204 -15.45 9.14 0.23
CA LEU A 204 -14.44 8.24 0.82
C LEU A 204 -13.07 8.92 0.93
N HIS A 205 -12.67 9.68 -0.09
CA HIS A 205 -11.46 10.48 -0.08
C HIS A 205 -11.45 11.46 1.09
N HIS A 206 -12.57 12.16 1.33
CA HIS A 206 -12.70 13.09 2.45
C HIS A 206 -12.56 12.38 3.80
N ILE A 207 -13.19 11.21 3.98
CA ILE A 207 -13.04 10.39 5.20
C ILE A 207 -11.57 9.98 5.39
N PHE A 208 -10.94 9.44 4.35
CA PHE A 208 -9.56 8.98 4.40
C PHE A 208 -8.59 10.12 4.73
N TYR A 209 -8.80 11.29 4.13
CA TYR A 209 -7.98 12.47 4.39
C TYR A 209 -8.18 12.97 5.82
N LYS A 210 -9.43 13.10 6.27
CA LYS A 210 -9.77 13.58 7.63
C LYS A 210 -9.15 12.72 8.72
N PHE A 211 -9.16 11.40 8.56
CA PHE A 211 -8.65 10.47 9.59
C PHE A 211 -7.23 9.96 9.33
N GLY A 212 -6.50 10.55 8.39
CA GLY A 212 -5.08 10.25 8.16
C GLY A 212 -4.84 8.80 7.72
N VAL A 213 -5.51 8.38 6.65
CA VAL A 213 -5.15 7.16 5.90
C VAL A 213 -3.90 7.44 5.07
N ASP A 214 -2.94 6.53 5.11
CA ASP A 214 -1.65 6.70 4.41
C ASP A 214 -1.70 6.09 3.01
N VAL A 215 -2.29 4.90 2.90
CA VAL A 215 -2.33 4.12 1.66
C VAL A 215 -3.72 3.56 1.40
N TYR A 216 -4.19 3.68 0.16
CA TYR A 216 -5.32 2.95 -0.38
C TYR A 216 -4.83 1.93 -1.43
N LEU A 217 -4.99 0.64 -1.16
CA LEU A 217 -4.68 -0.43 -2.10
C LEU A 217 -5.94 -0.84 -2.86
N SER A 218 -5.86 -0.91 -4.19
CA SER A 218 -6.99 -1.28 -5.05
C SER A 218 -6.70 -2.44 -5.98
N GLY A 219 -7.73 -3.21 -6.35
CA GLY A 219 -7.64 -4.24 -7.40
C GLY A 219 -7.75 -3.62 -8.79
N GLU A 220 -8.61 -2.61 -8.93
CA GLU A 220 -8.80 -1.84 -10.15
C GLU A 220 -8.15 -0.47 -10.04
N GLY A 221 -7.87 0.18 -11.17
CA GLY A 221 -7.26 1.50 -11.18
C GLY A 221 -6.93 2.00 -12.57
N CYS A 222 -6.94 3.32 -12.71
CA CYS A 222 -6.62 4.05 -13.94
C CYS A 222 -5.12 4.29 -14.10
N SER A 223 -4.40 4.27 -12.99
CA SER A 223 -2.96 4.34 -12.93
C SER A 223 -2.50 3.32 -11.90
N ASP A 224 -1.26 2.88 -12.05
CA ASP A 224 -0.61 1.99 -11.08
C ASP A 224 -0.37 2.70 -9.73
N TYR A 225 -0.21 4.03 -9.78
CA TYR A 225 -0.04 4.89 -8.62
C TYR A 225 -0.64 6.28 -8.84
N ALA A 226 -1.18 6.87 -7.79
CA ALA A 226 -1.48 8.29 -7.70
C ALA A 226 -1.32 8.79 -6.26
N CYS A 227 -0.95 10.06 -6.10
CA CYS A 227 -1.05 10.76 -4.82
C CYS A 227 -2.13 11.83 -4.90
N LYS A 228 -3.07 11.83 -3.95
CA LYS A 228 -4.04 12.91 -3.74
C LYS A 228 -3.95 13.34 -2.27
N GLY A 229 -3.44 14.55 -2.03
CA GLY A 229 -3.12 15.03 -0.69
C GLY A 229 -1.96 14.25 -0.06
N SER A 230 -2.18 13.71 1.14
CA SER A 230 -1.22 12.87 1.87
C SER A 230 -1.38 11.37 1.59
N ILE A 231 -2.35 10.97 0.77
CA ILE A 231 -2.76 9.57 0.60
C ILE A 231 -2.15 9.02 -0.70
N ALA A 232 -1.50 7.86 -0.60
CA ALA A 232 -1.03 7.09 -1.73
C ALA A 232 -2.12 6.10 -2.20
N TYR A 233 -2.54 6.19 -3.46
CA TYR A 233 -3.44 5.24 -4.11
C TYR A 233 -2.59 4.31 -4.97
N ILE A 234 -2.59 3.02 -4.66
CA ILE A 234 -1.74 2.02 -5.33
C ILE A 234 -2.63 0.91 -5.89
N ARG A 235 -2.50 0.65 -7.19
CA ARG A 235 -3.23 -0.40 -7.88
C ARG A 235 -2.41 -1.70 -7.89
N ASN A 236 -3.06 -2.80 -7.58
CA ASN A 236 -2.47 -4.12 -7.69
C ASN A 236 -2.49 -4.62 -9.14
N PRO A 237 -1.36 -5.14 -9.65
CA PRO A 237 -1.26 -5.61 -11.03
C PRO A 237 -2.17 -6.82 -11.29
N GLY A 238 -2.94 -6.74 -12.37
CA GLY A 238 -3.84 -7.81 -12.80
C GLY A 238 -3.20 -8.82 -13.74
N SER A 239 -3.99 -9.82 -14.16
CA SER A 239 -3.53 -10.88 -15.07
C SER A 239 -3.34 -10.42 -16.52
N LYS A 240 -3.97 -9.30 -16.91
CA LYS A 240 -3.88 -8.70 -18.24
C LYS A 240 -3.45 -7.26 -18.15
N ASP A 241 -2.78 -6.79 -19.20
CA ASP A 241 -2.58 -5.37 -19.47
C ASP A 241 -3.95 -4.79 -19.87
N GLU A 242 -4.66 -4.25 -18.89
CA GLU A 242 -5.81 -3.38 -19.19
C GLU A 242 -5.22 -2.15 -19.87
N LYS A 243 -5.33 -2.07 -21.21
CA LYS A 243 -4.85 -0.93 -21.99
C LYS A 243 -5.45 0.36 -21.41
N LEU A 244 -4.67 1.08 -20.62
CA LEU A 244 -5.04 2.39 -20.10
C LEU A 244 -4.74 3.43 -21.19
N PRO A 245 -5.71 4.26 -21.61
CA PRO A 245 -5.42 5.43 -22.42
C PRO A 245 -4.48 6.34 -21.65
N LEU A 246 -3.26 6.54 -22.18
CA LEU A 246 -2.30 7.49 -21.64
C LEU A 246 -2.76 8.90 -21.97
N ALA A 247 -3.20 9.66 -20.97
CA ALA A 247 -3.13 11.10 -21.00
C ALA A 247 -2.43 11.57 -19.71
N SER A 248 -1.14 11.90 -19.82
CA SER A 248 -0.45 12.58 -18.74
C SER A 248 -0.81 14.06 -18.82
N VAL A 249 -1.46 14.59 -17.80
CA VAL A 249 -1.45 16.03 -17.54
C VAL A 249 -0.85 16.23 -16.16
N ASN A 250 0.28 16.94 -16.13
CA ASN A 250 1.04 17.39 -14.96
C ASN A 250 1.88 16.34 -14.22
N GLY A 251 2.91 15.82 -14.90
CA GLY A 251 4.29 15.90 -14.37
C GLY A 251 4.72 15.05 -13.17
N VAL A 252 3.89 14.18 -12.60
CA VAL A 252 4.35 13.14 -11.64
C VAL A 252 3.52 11.87 -11.83
N SER A 253 3.83 11.04 -12.82
CA SER A 253 3.35 9.65 -12.87
C SER A 253 4.54 8.70 -12.85
N GLY A 254 4.84 8.17 -11.66
CA GLY A 254 5.55 6.90 -11.55
C GLY A 254 4.59 5.79 -11.99
N PHE A 255 5.09 4.78 -12.71
CA PHE A 255 4.37 3.60 -13.22
C PHE A 255 3.47 3.85 -14.44
N SER A 256 4.01 3.68 -15.64
CA SER A 256 3.19 3.72 -16.87
C SER A 256 3.49 2.63 -17.90
N LYS A 257 4.19 1.54 -17.54
CA LYS A 257 4.35 0.41 -18.49
C LYS A 257 4.68 -0.91 -17.81
N GLY A 258 3.84 -1.93 -17.99
CA GLY A 258 4.26 -3.33 -17.87
C GLY A 258 4.04 -4.04 -16.54
N MET A 259 3.22 -3.50 -15.62
CA MET A 259 2.85 -4.20 -14.39
C MET A 259 1.79 -5.27 -14.65
N VAL A 260 2.20 -6.38 -15.26
CA VAL A 260 1.30 -7.49 -15.64
C VAL A 260 1.68 -8.75 -14.87
N ASN A 261 0.66 -9.41 -14.34
CA ASN A 261 0.70 -10.72 -13.72
C ASN A 261 1.85 -10.88 -12.70
N GLY A 262 1.92 -9.94 -11.76
CA GLY A 262 2.82 -9.95 -10.62
C GLY A 262 2.09 -9.66 -9.32
N PHE A 263 2.85 -9.25 -8.31
CA PHE A 263 2.33 -8.89 -6.99
C PHE A 263 3.13 -7.72 -6.40
N LEU A 264 2.59 -7.10 -5.36
CA LEU A 264 3.28 -6.07 -4.61
C LEU A 264 3.83 -6.66 -3.31
N LEU A 265 5.10 -6.36 -3.03
CA LEU A 265 5.73 -6.62 -1.74
C LEU A 265 5.83 -5.29 -0.99
N HIS A 266 5.30 -5.23 0.21
CA HIS A 266 5.33 -4.03 1.04
C HIS A 266 6.29 -4.24 2.21
N ARG A 267 7.07 -3.21 2.51
CA ARG A 267 7.91 -3.08 3.71
C ARG A 267 7.37 -1.93 4.55
N VAL A 268 6.98 -2.21 5.78
CA VAL A 268 6.47 -1.20 6.73
C VAL A 268 7.44 -1.10 7.89
N SER A 269 8.02 0.08 8.06
CA SER A 269 8.88 0.42 9.20
C SER A 269 8.18 1.45 10.11
N SER A 270 8.84 1.86 11.18
CA SER A 270 8.35 2.96 12.01
C SER A 270 8.38 4.32 11.29
N LEU A 271 9.07 4.45 10.16
CA LEU A 271 9.32 5.72 9.48
C LEU A 271 8.83 5.77 8.04
N GLU A 272 8.60 4.64 7.38
CA GLU A 272 8.17 4.62 5.99
C GLU A 272 7.46 3.32 5.61
N ILE A 273 6.64 3.41 4.56
CA ILE A 273 6.10 2.29 3.81
C ILE A 273 6.79 2.28 2.45
N GLU A 274 7.51 1.20 2.14
CA GLU A 274 8.02 0.95 0.80
C GLU A 274 7.20 -0.12 0.08
N THR A 275 6.92 0.08 -1.20
CA THR A 275 6.18 -0.88 -2.02
C THR A 275 6.99 -1.23 -3.27
N TYR A 276 7.18 -2.52 -3.49
CA TYR A 276 7.95 -3.07 -4.61
C TYR A 276 7.03 -3.87 -5.52
N PHE A 277 7.07 -3.58 -6.82
CA PHE A 277 6.45 -4.47 -7.80
C PHE A 277 7.39 -5.62 -8.13
N VAL A 278 6.90 -6.84 -7.91
CA VAL A 278 7.59 -8.08 -8.29
C VAL A 278 6.89 -8.68 -9.50
N ASN A 279 7.61 -8.75 -10.62
CA ASN A 279 7.08 -9.29 -11.87
C ASN A 279 7.00 -10.83 -11.84
N SER A 280 6.49 -11.42 -12.92
CA SER A 280 6.42 -12.88 -13.06
C SER A 280 7.80 -13.57 -13.06
N ALA A 281 8.88 -12.90 -13.47
CA ALA A 281 10.24 -13.45 -13.37
C ALA A 281 10.76 -13.49 -11.92
N GLY A 282 10.11 -12.79 -10.99
CA GLY A 282 10.55 -12.63 -9.61
C GLY A 282 11.55 -11.47 -9.44
N GLU A 283 11.61 -10.58 -10.42
CA GLU A 283 12.46 -9.38 -10.41
C GLU A 283 11.68 -8.22 -9.79
N VAL A 284 12.38 -7.41 -9.00
CA VAL A 284 11.86 -6.13 -8.53
C VAL A 284 12.07 -5.12 -9.65
N VAL A 285 10.99 -4.69 -10.29
CA VAL A 285 11.07 -3.81 -11.46
C VAL A 285 10.89 -2.35 -11.07
N HIS A 286 10.19 -2.09 -9.97
CA HIS A 286 9.90 -0.74 -9.49
C HIS A 286 9.76 -0.69 -7.96
N ASP A 287 10.15 0.44 -7.36
CA ASP A 287 10.01 0.74 -5.93
C ASP A 287 9.31 2.08 -5.68
N MET A 288 8.61 2.17 -4.55
CA MET A 288 7.97 3.37 -4.02
C MET A 288 8.32 3.52 -2.57
N VAL A 289 8.50 4.76 -2.11
CA VAL A 289 8.78 5.06 -0.70
C VAL A 289 7.82 6.14 -0.24
N LEU A 290 6.99 5.82 0.74
CA LEU A 290 6.14 6.76 1.46
C LEU A 290 6.71 6.98 2.86
N GLN A 291 7.18 8.19 3.15
CA GLN A 291 7.72 8.51 4.46
C GLN A 291 6.63 8.98 5.42
N GLN A 292 6.78 8.61 6.69
CA GLN A 292 5.89 9.04 7.76
C GLN A 292 5.99 10.55 7.88
N ARG A 293 4.86 11.23 7.75
CA ARG A 293 4.78 12.65 8.07
C ARG A 293 4.51 12.75 9.56
N GLY A 294 5.24 13.63 10.25
CA GLY A 294 4.93 13.92 11.65
C GLY A 294 3.46 14.29 11.76
N LYS A 295 2.71 13.64 12.67
CA LYS A 295 1.34 14.06 12.99
C LYS A 295 1.45 15.52 13.42
N ALA A 296 0.98 16.46 12.59
CA ALA A 296 0.84 17.84 13.03
C ALA A 296 -0.08 17.78 14.25
N ALA A 297 0.44 18.20 15.40
CA ALA A 297 -0.39 18.45 16.56
C ALA A 297 -1.39 19.54 16.14
N MET A 298 -2.64 19.14 15.90
CA MET A 298 -3.77 20.07 15.90
C MET A 298 -4.13 20.38 17.35
#